data_AF-A0A979FM35-F1
#
_entry.id   AF-A0A979FM35-F1
#
_cell.length_a   1.000
_cell.length_b   1.000
_cell.length_c   1.000
_cell.angle_alpha   90.00
_cell.angle_beta   90.00
_cell.angle_gamma   90.00
#
_symmetry.space_group_name_H-M   'P 1'
#
loop_
_entity.id
_entity.type
_entity.pdbx_description
1 polymer ?
#
loop_
_entity_poly.entity_id
_entity_poly.type
_entity_poly.pdbx_seq_one_letter_code
_entity_poly.pdbx_strand_id
1 'polypeptide(L)'
;MTRLLTFMSVEPTEMALPLSEALQLSVAAHELFSVLLGFGLMQAQESLLSFLPLLIRHLHFYRDKVAINEDTGSNQLNFELGAHLFSSLRKAVSVAATKTLLDRQVKQHAGLRVGLDEAHGEELQPPIIEWGSAVPLAQLAITCCLKWCTQLSRGHSSYAGLSLLGSALLFTENFFRKNKDQIGCSAPEYLSAIEDFYAKALCPLLESSCFSELLSRAQAHSSLCSGLT
;
A
#
# COMPACT_ATOMS: atom_id res chain seq x y z
N MET A 1 -9.87 -18.29 -7.89
CA MET A 1 -9.93 -17.13 -6.98
C MET A 1 -10.12 -17.54 -5.52
N THR A 2 -11.11 -18.37 -5.17
CA THR A 2 -11.43 -18.77 -3.78
C THR A 2 -10.23 -19.28 -2.95
N ARG A 3 -9.39 -20.15 -3.51
CA ARG A 3 -8.19 -20.68 -2.81
C ARG A 3 -7.16 -19.61 -2.49
N LEU A 4 -6.95 -18.65 -3.41
CA LEU A 4 -6.04 -17.53 -3.20
C LEU A 4 -6.50 -16.68 -2.01
N LEU A 5 -7.80 -16.39 -1.97
CA LEU A 5 -8.41 -15.60 -0.92
C LEU A 5 -8.34 -16.31 0.43
N THR A 6 -8.48 -17.64 0.46
CA THR A 6 -8.28 -18.43 1.69
C THR A 6 -6.88 -18.23 2.27
N PHE A 7 -5.82 -18.23 1.46
CA PHE A 7 -4.46 -18.01 1.93
C PHE A 7 -4.17 -16.57 2.37
N MET A 8 -4.93 -15.60 1.85
CA MET A 8 -4.86 -14.20 2.29
C MET A 8 -5.70 -13.93 3.55
N SER A 9 -6.68 -14.80 3.84
CA SER A 9 -7.68 -14.57 4.90
C SER A 9 -7.42 -15.32 6.19
N VAL A 10 -6.76 -16.47 6.10
CA VAL A 10 -6.48 -17.31 7.27
C VAL A 10 -5.22 -16.80 7.94
N GLU A 11 -5.25 -16.65 9.27
CA GLU A 11 -4.06 -16.31 10.02
C GLU A 11 -3.03 -17.45 9.86
N PRO A 12 -1.75 -17.19 9.53
CA PRO A 12 -0.77 -18.25 9.29
C PRO A 12 -0.62 -19.26 10.44
N THR A 13 -0.92 -18.83 11.67
CA THR A 13 -0.94 -19.67 12.87
C THR A 13 -2.12 -20.65 12.94
N GLU A 14 -3.19 -20.39 12.21
CA GLU A 14 -4.38 -21.24 12.14
C GLU A 14 -4.30 -22.28 11.01
N MET A 15 -3.29 -22.19 10.14
CA MET A 15 -3.07 -23.16 9.09
C MET A 15 -2.49 -24.46 9.68
N ALA A 16 -2.99 -25.61 9.21
CA ALA A 16 -2.44 -26.93 9.55
C ALA A 16 -1.12 -27.21 8.82
N LEU A 17 -0.20 -26.24 8.86
CA LEU A 17 1.09 -26.21 8.18
C LEU A 17 2.16 -25.64 9.13
N PRO A 18 3.46 -25.91 8.90
CA PRO A 18 4.53 -25.17 9.55
C PRO A 18 4.37 -23.67 9.32
N LEU A 19 4.55 -22.86 10.37
CA LEU A 19 4.32 -21.41 10.32
C LEU A 19 5.09 -20.73 9.17
N SER A 20 6.34 -21.13 8.94
CA SER A 20 7.17 -20.60 7.85
C SER A 20 6.57 -20.87 6.46
N GLU A 21 5.99 -22.06 6.25
CA GLU A 21 5.34 -22.42 5.00
C GLU A 21 4.01 -21.67 4.82
N ALA A 22 3.24 -21.57 5.90
CA ALA A 22 1.99 -20.82 5.93
C ALA A 22 2.22 -19.35 5.52
N LEU A 23 3.29 -18.73 6.03
CA LEU A 23 3.66 -17.36 5.70
C LEU A 23 4.13 -17.20 4.27
N GLN A 24 4.99 -18.09 3.77
CA GLN A 24 5.40 -18.07 2.37
C GLN A 24 4.20 -18.19 1.43
N LEU A 25 3.22 -19.03 1.77
CA LEU A 25 1.96 -19.14 1.02
C LEU A 25 1.14 -17.85 1.08
N SER A 26 1.01 -17.21 2.25
CA SER A 26 0.32 -15.93 2.37
C SER A 26 1.01 -14.81 1.57
N VAL A 27 2.34 -14.75 1.61
CA VAL A 27 3.15 -13.81 0.81
C VAL A 27 2.91 -14.02 -0.68
N ALA A 28 3.07 -15.26 -1.15
CA ALA A 28 2.83 -15.62 -2.55
C ALA A 28 1.39 -15.32 -2.98
N ALA A 29 0.42 -15.50 -2.08
CA ALA A 29 -0.98 -15.17 -2.34
C ALA A 29 -1.19 -13.66 -2.52
N HIS A 30 -0.57 -12.82 -1.67
CA HIS A 30 -0.60 -11.36 -1.79
C HIS A 30 0.06 -10.87 -3.08
N GLU A 31 1.20 -11.46 -3.47
CA GLU A 31 1.89 -11.12 -4.70
C GLU A 31 1.07 -11.48 -5.93
N LEU A 32 0.57 -12.72 -6.00
CA LEU A 32 -0.28 -13.16 -7.09
C LEU A 32 -1.54 -12.30 -7.17
N PHE A 33 -2.18 -12.01 -6.04
CA PHE A 33 -3.34 -11.12 -6.01
C PHE A 33 -3.02 -9.71 -6.55
N SER A 34 -1.87 -9.15 -6.16
CA SER A 34 -1.40 -7.86 -6.67
C SER A 34 -1.17 -7.87 -8.19
N VAL A 35 -0.67 -8.98 -8.73
CA VAL A 35 -0.49 -9.16 -10.17
C VAL A 35 -1.85 -9.23 -10.87
N LEU A 36 -2.79 -10.04 -10.37
CA LEU A 36 -4.12 -10.19 -10.94
C LEU A 36 -4.92 -8.87 -10.91
N LEU A 37 -4.81 -8.10 -9.83
CA LEU A 37 -5.35 -6.74 -9.76
C LEU A 37 -4.71 -5.82 -10.79
N GLY A 38 -3.39 -5.91 -10.98
CA GLY A 38 -2.65 -5.11 -11.96
C GLY A 38 -3.06 -5.37 -13.41
N PHE A 39 -3.44 -6.60 -13.74
CA PHE A 39 -4.00 -6.96 -15.05
C PHE A 39 -5.50 -6.62 -15.19
N GLY A 40 -6.12 -6.04 -14.16
CA GLY A 40 -7.52 -5.65 -14.23
C GLY A 40 -8.50 -6.82 -14.27
N LEU A 41 -8.11 -8.01 -13.81
CA LEU A 41 -9.00 -9.17 -13.84
C LEU A 41 -10.22 -8.97 -12.93
N MET A 42 -11.43 -9.00 -13.49
CA MET A 42 -12.68 -8.68 -12.77
C MET A 42 -12.84 -9.46 -11.48
N GLN A 43 -12.60 -10.78 -11.50
CA GLN A 43 -12.71 -11.63 -10.31
C GLN A 43 -11.82 -11.15 -9.16
N ALA A 44 -10.63 -10.60 -9.45
CA ALA A 44 -9.72 -10.09 -8.42
C ALA A 44 -10.25 -8.79 -7.80
N GLN A 45 -10.88 -7.94 -8.61
CA GLN A 45 -11.48 -6.68 -8.17
C GLN A 45 -12.71 -6.90 -7.29
N GLU A 46 -13.62 -7.80 -7.70
CA GLU A 46 -14.79 -8.21 -6.90
C GLU A 46 -14.37 -8.85 -5.58
N SER A 47 -13.33 -9.69 -5.64
CA SER A 47 -12.77 -10.32 -4.45
C SER A 47 -12.18 -9.29 -3.51
N LEU A 48 -11.50 -8.25 -3.99
CA LEU A 48 -11.00 -7.17 -3.14
C LEU A 48 -12.15 -6.53 -2.34
N LEU A 49 -13.26 -6.18 -2.99
CA LEU A 49 -14.41 -5.56 -2.34
C LEU A 49 -14.98 -6.45 -1.24
N SER A 50 -15.08 -7.74 -1.52
CA SER A 50 -15.53 -8.76 -0.56
C SER A 50 -14.58 -8.90 0.64
N PHE A 51 -13.29 -8.63 0.43
CA PHE A 51 -12.22 -8.76 1.42
C PHE A 51 -11.83 -7.44 2.10
N LEU A 52 -12.41 -6.30 1.72
CA LEU A 52 -12.12 -4.99 2.33
C LEU A 52 -12.21 -5.02 3.87
N PRO A 53 -13.24 -5.62 4.50
CA PRO A 53 -13.32 -5.67 5.96
C PRO A 53 -12.13 -6.39 6.61
N LEU A 54 -11.63 -7.44 5.96
CA LEU A 54 -10.47 -8.20 6.43
C LEU A 54 -9.18 -7.41 6.30
N LEU A 55 -9.00 -6.69 5.18
CA LEU A 55 -7.86 -5.79 5.00
C LEU A 55 -7.83 -4.67 6.04
N ILE A 56 -9.00 -4.11 6.38
CA ILE A 56 -9.14 -3.13 7.46
C ILE A 56 -8.74 -3.75 8.81
N ARG A 57 -9.21 -4.96 9.12
CA ARG A 57 -8.82 -5.70 10.33
C ARG A 57 -7.30 -5.91 10.40
N HIS A 58 -6.66 -6.30 9.29
CA HIS A 58 -5.21 -6.44 9.24
C HIS A 58 -4.49 -5.11 9.49
N LEU A 59 -4.93 -4.01 8.87
CA LEU A 59 -4.34 -2.69 9.13
C LEU A 59 -4.50 -2.26 10.59
N HIS A 60 -5.63 -2.57 11.24
CA HIS A 60 -5.79 -2.36 12.68
C HIS A 60 -4.79 -3.17 13.50
N PHE A 61 -4.56 -4.45 13.16
CA PHE A 61 -3.53 -5.25 13.79
C PHE A 61 -2.13 -4.62 13.64
N TYR A 62 -1.76 -4.18 12.42
CA TYR A 62 -0.48 -3.51 12.19
C TYR A 62 -0.36 -2.19 12.96
N ARG A 63 -1.45 -1.42 13.07
CA ARG A 63 -1.52 -0.20 13.86
C ARG A 63 -1.33 -0.48 15.35
N ASP A 64 -1.98 -1.51 15.88
CA ASP A 64 -2.10 -1.70 17.34
C ASP A 64 -1.04 -2.63 17.93
N LYS A 65 -0.52 -3.60 17.15
CA LYS A 65 0.30 -4.71 17.66
C LYS A 65 1.71 -4.76 17.11
N VAL A 66 1.97 -4.22 15.93
CA VAL A 66 3.28 -4.36 15.27
C VAL A 66 4.17 -3.15 15.57
N ALA A 67 5.20 -3.33 16.40
CA ALA A 67 6.22 -2.33 16.67
C ALA A 67 7.42 -2.53 15.74
N ILE A 68 7.88 -1.47 15.07
CA ILE A 68 8.95 -1.57 14.04
C ILE A 68 10.35 -1.75 14.64
N ASN A 69 10.53 -1.43 15.93
CA ASN A 69 11.81 -1.52 16.63
C ASN A 69 12.01 -2.86 17.35
N GLU A 70 10.99 -3.72 17.41
CA GLU A 70 11.03 -4.98 18.16
C GLU A 70 11.29 -6.15 17.20
N ASP A 71 12.56 -6.44 16.94
CA ASP A 71 12.96 -7.55 16.07
C ASP A 71 13.01 -8.88 16.85
N THR A 72 11.83 -9.37 17.23
CA THR A 72 11.65 -10.75 17.69
C THR A 72 11.42 -11.65 16.47
N GLY A 73 11.85 -12.92 16.51
CA GLY A 73 11.65 -13.85 15.39
C GLY A 73 10.19 -13.97 14.91
N SER A 74 9.22 -13.74 15.81
CA SER A 74 7.79 -13.64 15.48
C SER A 74 7.41 -12.34 14.77
N ASN A 75 8.08 -11.22 15.04
CA ASN A 75 7.83 -9.93 14.41
C ASN A 75 8.45 -9.82 13.01
N GLN A 76 9.56 -10.51 12.74
CA GLN A 76 10.17 -10.53 11.41
C GLN A 76 9.18 -11.00 10.34
N LEU A 77 8.36 -11.99 10.68
CA LEU A 77 7.33 -12.56 9.82
C LEU A 77 6.17 -11.59 9.58
N ASN A 78 5.76 -10.86 10.63
CA ASN A 78 4.76 -9.79 10.51
C ASN A 78 5.26 -8.66 9.58
N PHE A 79 6.56 -8.34 9.61
CA PHE A 79 7.11 -7.30 8.75
C PHE A 79 7.04 -7.68 7.27
N GLU A 80 7.38 -8.93 6.93
CA GLU A 80 7.31 -9.42 5.55
C GLU A 80 5.86 -9.44 5.04
N LEU A 81 4.95 -10.11 5.76
CA LEU A 81 3.54 -10.15 5.39
C LEU A 81 2.93 -8.74 5.27
N GLY A 82 3.28 -7.85 6.19
CA GLY A 82 2.84 -6.46 6.16
C GLY A 82 3.33 -5.73 4.91
N ALA A 83 4.59 -5.90 4.51
CA ALA A 83 5.13 -5.28 3.31
C ALA A 83 4.32 -5.69 2.06
N HIS A 84 4.00 -6.97 1.91
CA HIS A 84 3.19 -7.48 0.80
C HIS A 84 1.72 -7.02 0.87
N LEU A 85 1.15 -6.88 2.08
CA LEU A 85 -0.16 -6.27 2.28
C LEU A 85 -0.18 -4.83 1.77
N PHE A 86 0.78 -3.98 2.17
CA PHE A 86 0.87 -2.59 1.68
C PHE A 86 1.09 -2.51 0.18
N SER A 87 1.89 -3.42 -0.40
CA SER A 87 2.07 -3.50 -1.85
C SER A 87 0.76 -3.85 -2.58
N SER A 88 -0.03 -4.78 -2.04
CA SER A 88 -1.36 -5.13 -2.55
C SER A 88 -2.33 -3.96 -2.49
N LEU A 89 -2.38 -3.27 -1.35
CA LEU A 89 -3.19 -2.07 -1.16
C LEU A 89 -2.77 -0.95 -2.13
N ARG A 90 -1.47 -0.78 -2.36
CA ARG A 90 -0.95 0.24 -3.29
C ARG A 90 -1.47 -0.02 -4.69
N LYS A 91 -1.45 -1.29 -5.13
CA LYS A 91 -2.02 -1.68 -6.42
C LYS A 91 -3.52 -1.43 -6.48
N ALA A 92 -4.26 -1.79 -5.44
CA ALA A 92 -5.70 -1.54 -5.36
C ALA A 92 -6.06 -0.05 -5.51
N VAL A 93 -5.34 0.83 -4.81
CA VAL A 93 -5.48 2.29 -4.93
C VAL A 93 -5.22 2.77 -6.36
N SER A 94 -4.18 2.24 -7.02
CA SER A 94 -3.88 2.61 -8.41
C SER A 94 -4.99 2.18 -9.37
N VAL A 95 -5.59 1.00 -9.18
CA VAL A 95 -6.73 0.52 -9.98
C VAL A 95 -7.96 1.41 -9.76
N ALA A 96 -8.29 1.71 -8.50
CA ALA A 96 -9.42 2.57 -8.13
C ALA A 96 -9.28 3.97 -8.75
N ALA A 97 -8.09 4.57 -8.67
CA ALA A 97 -7.82 5.87 -9.27
C ALA A 97 -7.96 5.87 -10.79
N THR A 98 -7.54 4.78 -11.43
CA THR A 98 -7.62 4.63 -12.89
C THR A 98 -9.06 4.57 -13.35
N LYS A 99 -9.93 3.86 -12.63
CA LYS A 99 -11.39 3.86 -12.89
C LYS A 99 -11.95 5.27 -12.92
N THR A 100 -11.71 6.04 -11.85
CA THR A 100 -12.27 7.39 -11.72
C THR A 100 -11.76 8.33 -12.81
N LEU A 101 -10.50 8.18 -13.24
CA LEU A 101 -9.95 8.93 -14.36
C LEU A 101 -10.58 8.54 -15.71
N LEU A 102 -10.75 7.24 -15.96
CA LEU A 102 -11.40 6.75 -17.19
C LEU A 102 -12.86 7.20 -17.27
N ASP A 103 -13.63 7.05 -16.18
CA ASP A 103 -15.02 7.51 -16.12
C ASP A 103 -15.15 9.02 -16.40
N ARG A 104 -14.18 9.81 -15.92
CA ARG A 104 -14.12 11.25 -16.20
C ARG A 104 -13.83 11.53 -17.67
N GLN A 105 -12.83 10.87 -18.25
CA GLN A 105 -12.48 11.04 -19.66
C GLN A 105 -13.64 10.61 -20.57
N VAL A 106 -14.28 9.47 -20.29
CA VAL A 106 -15.46 9.02 -21.03
C VAL A 106 -16.58 10.05 -20.97
N LYS A 107 -16.90 10.59 -19.79
CA LYS A 107 -17.92 11.65 -19.66
C LYS A 107 -17.56 12.94 -20.39
N GLN A 108 -16.28 13.33 -20.38
CA GLN A 108 -15.79 14.51 -21.11
C GLN A 108 -15.84 14.31 -22.63
N HIS A 109 -15.57 13.10 -23.12
CA HIS A 109 -15.58 12.77 -24.54
C HIS A 109 -16.94 12.28 -25.07
N ALA A 110 -17.89 11.92 -24.19
CA ALA A 110 -19.25 11.55 -24.58
C ALA A 110 -19.99 12.69 -25.31
N GLY A 111 -19.68 13.95 -24.97
CA GLY A 111 -20.18 15.12 -25.71
C GLY A 111 -19.54 15.35 -27.09
N LEU A 112 -18.47 14.61 -27.42
CA LEU A 112 -17.72 14.69 -28.69
C LEU A 112 -17.96 13.48 -29.61
N ARG A 113 -18.67 12.44 -29.14
CA ARG A 113 -18.91 11.18 -29.86
C ARG A 113 -20.25 11.12 -30.63
N VAL A 114 -20.81 12.26 -31.02
CA VAL A 114 -21.91 12.27 -32.00
C VAL A 114 -21.32 11.99 -33.39
N GLY A 115 -21.23 10.70 -33.77
CA GLY A 115 -21.09 10.31 -35.18
C GLY A 115 -19.86 9.48 -35.60
N LEU A 116 -19.28 8.62 -34.76
CA LEU A 116 -18.31 7.63 -35.23
C LEU A 116 -18.70 6.22 -34.77
N ASP A 117 -18.69 5.32 -35.74
CA ASP A 117 -19.36 4.02 -35.82
C ASP A 117 -19.20 3.06 -34.63
N GLU A 118 -20.27 2.31 -34.38
CA GLU A 118 -20.40 1.13 -33.53
C GLU A 118 -19.56 -0.06 -34.07
N ALA A 119 -18.24 0.07 -34.16
CA ALA A 119 -17.36 -1.05 -34.42
C ALA A 119 -17.04 -1.77 -33.11
N HIS A 120 -17.39 -3.06 -33.07
CA HIS A 120 -17.28 -4.01 -31.95
C HIS A 120 -15.83 -4.22 -31.46
N GLY A 121 -15.23 -3.20 -30.83
CA GLY A 121 -14.12 -3.41 -29.91
C GLY A 121 -14.71 -3.91 -28.60
N GLU A 122 -14.15 -4.98 -28.03
CA GLU A 122 -14.38 -5.30 -26.62
C GLU A 122 -14.07 -4.04 -25.80
N GLU A 123 -15.10 -3.28 -25.43
CA GLU A 123 -14.95 -2.18 -24.50
C GLU A 123 -14.45 -2.80 -23.21
N LEU A 124 -13.18 -2.53 -22.89
CA LEU A 124 -12.59 -2.86 -21.60
C LEU A 124 -13.54 -2.31 -20.53
N GLN A 125 -14.25 -3.22 -19.87
CA GLN A 125 -15.21 -2.83 -18.85
C GLN A 125 -14.49 -2.00 -17.79
N PRO A 126 -15.09 -0.87 -17.35
CA PRO A 126 -14.46 -0.04 -16.34
C PRO A 126 -14.23 -0.89 -15.09
N PRO A 127 -13.12 -0.65 -14.36
CA PRO A 127 -12.87 -1.36 -13.11
C PRO A 127 -14.08 -1.24 -12.16
N ILE A 128 -14.27 -2.20 -11.27
CA ILE A 128 -15.39 -2.16 -10.31
C ILE A 128 -15.01 -1.30 -9.08
N ILE A 129 -13.73 -1.30 -8.69
CA ILE A 129 -13.25 -0.64 -7.46
C ILE A 129 -13.37 0.89 -7.56
N GLU A 130 -14.06 1.50 -6.60
CA GLU A 130 -14.22 2.96 -6.51
C GLU A 130 -13.19 3.60 -5.59
N TRP A 131 -12.84 4.87 -5.89
CA TRP A 131 -11.90 5.64 -5.07
C TRP A 131 -12.35 5.79 -3.61
N GLY A 132 -13.65 6.02 -3.38
CA GLY A 132 -14.20 6.20 -2.03
C GLY A 132 -13.95 5.01 -1.09
N SER A 133 -13.93 3.78 -1.63
CA SER A 133 -13.63 2.57 -0.87
C SER A 133 -12.17 2.49 -0.40
N ALA A 134 -11.26 3.23 -1.04
CA ALA A 134 -9.83 3.23 -0.69
C ALA A 134 -9.47 4.25 0.40
N VAL A 135 -10.32 5.26 0.65
CA VAL A 135 -10.03 6.34 1.61
C VAL A 135 -9.86 5.83 3.05
N PRO A 136 -10.76 4.98 3.61
CA PRO A 136 -10.60 4.48 4.97
C PRO A 136 -9.34 3.61 5.14
N LEU A 137 -9.02 2.80 4.13
CA LEU A 137 -7.79 2.00 4.10
C LEU A 137 -6.56 2.92 4.14
N ALA A 138 -6.57 3.98 3.34
CA ALA A 138 -5.47 4.92 3.28
C ALA A 138 -5.23 5.66 4.59
N GLN A 139 -6.29 6.09 5.29
CA GLN A 139 -6.18 6.73 6.59
C GLN A 139 -5.51 5.81 7.64
N LEU A 140 -5.91 4.53 7.67
CA LEU A 140 -5.30 3.54 8.57
C LEU A 140 -3.83 3.26 8.20
N ALA A 141 -3.53 3.14 6.92
CA ALA A 141 -2.18 2.96 6.41
C ALA A 141 -1.25 4.14 6.75
N ILE A 142 -1.73 5.38 6.58
CA ILE A 142 -1.01 6.61 6.95
C ILE A 142 -0.76 6.65 8.46
N THR A 143 -1.74 6.24 9.27
CA THR A 143 -1.60 6.14 10.73
C THR A 143 -0.52 5.14 11.12
N CYS A 144 -0.45 3.98 10.44
CA CYS A 144 0.63 3.01 10.65
C CYS A 144 2.00 3.61 10.31
N CYS A 145 2.12 4.31 9.18
CA CYS A 145 3.36 4.99 8.79
C CYS A 145 3.80 6.00 9.85
N LEU A 146 2.88 6.87 10.31
CA LEU A 146 3.19 7.89 11.31
C LEU A 146 3.68 7.26 12.62
N LYS A 147 3.02 6.19 13.08
CA LYS A 147 3.46 5.43 14.24
C LYS A 147 4.88 4.89 14.05
N TRP A 148 5.15 4.22 12.94
CA TRP A 148 6.44 3.58 12.68
C TRP A 148 7.58 4.59 12.48
N CYS A 149 7.35 5.70 11.79
CA CYS A 149 8.31 6.80 11.71
C CYS A 149 8.65 7.36 13.10
N THR A 150 7.64 7.53 13.96
CA THR A 150 7.82 8.02 15.34
C THR A 150 8.57 7.01 16.22
N GLN A 151 8.37 5.71 15.99
CA GLN A 151 9.10 4.66 16.68
C GLN A 151 10.57 4.65 16.26
N LEU A 152 10.86 4.70 14.95
CA LEU A 152 12.23 4.72 14.45
C LEU A 152 13.00 5.98 14.84
N SER A 153 12.34 7.14 14.90
CA SER A 153 13.02 8.39 15.29
C SER A 153 13.52 8.38 16.74
N ARG A 154 13.02 7.47 17.58
CA ARG A 154 13.36 7.34 19.00
C ARG A 154 14.13 6.06 19.34
N GLY A 155 14.38 5.20 18.36
CA GLY A 155 14.91 3.86 18.62
C GLY A 155 15.83 3.35 17.52
N HIS A 156 16.03 2.04 17.49
CA HIS A 156 16.90 1.38 16.54
C HIS A 156 16.11 0.78 15.37
N SER A 157 16.76 0.67 14.23
CA SER A 157 16.18 0.10 13.01
C SER A 157 16.55 -1.37 12.84
N SER A 158 15.58 -2.18 12.42
CA SER A 158 15.80 -3.52 11.84
C SER A 158 15.58 -3.48 10.34
N TYR A 159 16.31 -4.29 9.56
CA TYR A 159 16.17 -4.31 8.11
C TYR A 159 14.75 -4.71 7.68
N ALA A 160 14.17 -5.72 8.33
CA ALA A 160 12.81 -6.17 8.06
C ALA A 160 11.77 -5.08 8.40
N GLY A 161 11.94 -4.37 9.53
CA GLY A 161 11.10 -3.23 9.88
C GLY A 161 11.16 -2.10 8.84
N LEU A 162 12.35 -1.80 8.32
CA LEU A 162 12.52 -0.79 7.26
C LEU A 162 11.85 -1.20 5.95
N SER A 163 11.85 -2.49 5.59
CA SER A 163 11.15 -2.99 4.41
C SER A 163 9.63 -2.76 4.52
N LEU A 164 9.06 -3.04 5.69
CA LEU A 164 7.66 -2.75 6.01
C LEU A 164 7.36 -1.25 5.89
N LEU A 165 8.17 -0.41 6.54
CA LEU A 165 7.98 1.04 6.47
C LEU A 165 8.12 1.57 5.04
N GLY A 166 9.11 1.09 4.29
CA GLY A 166 9.30 1.46 2.88
C GLY A 166 8.06 1.14 2.05
N SER A 167 7.50 -0.04 2.22
CA SER A 167 6.25 -0.45 1.54
C SER A 167 5.06 0.44 1.93
N ALA A 168 4.95 0.81 3.21
CA ALA A 168 3.89 1.67 3.70
C ALA A 168 4.05 3.14 3.23
N LEU A 169 5.28 3.65 3.14
CA LEU A 169 5.60 4.95 2.56
C LEU A 169 5.29 4.99 1.06
N LEU A 170 5.65 3.93 0.31
CA LEU A 170 5.31 3.81 -1.11
C LEU A 170 3.80 3.74 -1.35
N PHE A 171 3.06 3.08 -0.45
CA PHE A 171 1.60 3.14 -0.46
C PHE A 171 1.11 4.58 -0.26
N THR A 172 1.61 5.25 0.78
CA THR A 172 1.18 6.61 1.17
C THR A 172 1.46 7.64 0.08
N GLU A 173 2.65 7.58 -0.51
CA GLU A 173 3.06 8.38 -1.66
C GLU A 173 2.10 8.18 -2.84
N ASN A 174 1.86 6.92 -3.23
CA ASN A 174 0.94 6.61 -4.33
C ASN A 174 -0.48 7.08 -4.02
N PHE A 175 -0.95 6.94 -2.77
CA PHE A 175 -2.26 7.43 -2.38
C PHE A 175 -2.38 8.94 -2.56
N PHE A 176 -1.44 9.72 -2.01
CA PHE A 176 -1.45 11.18 -2.19
C PHE A 176 -1.37 11.57 -3.67
N ARG A 177 -0.44 10.97 -4.42
CA ARG A 177 -0.30 11.22 -5.85
C ARG A 177 -1.58 10.94 -6.61
N LYS A 178 -2.32 9.88 -6.27
CA LYS A 178 -3.58 9.54 -6.93
C LYS A 178 -4.75 10.39 -6.45
N ASN A 179 -4.78 10.76 -5.17
CA ASN A 179 -5.85 11.57 -4.58
C ASN A 179 -5.95 12.95 -5.24
N LYS A 180 -4.80 13.56 -5.58
CA LYS A 180 -4.74 14.88 -6.23
C LYS A 180 -5.54 14.96 -7.54
N ASP A 181 -5.70 13.82 -8.22
CA ASP A 181 -6.34 13.74 -9.53
C ASP A 181 -7.84 13.34 -9.42
N GLN A 182 -8.37 13.16 -8.20
CA GLN A 182 -9.73 12.68 -7.95
C GLN A 182 -10.78 13.78 -7.89
N ILE A 183 -12.01 13.42 -8.22
CA ILE A 183 -13.16 14.33 -8.17
C ILE A 183 -13.46 14.68 -6.71
N GLY A 184 -13.53 15.97 -6.41
CA GLY A 184 -13.79 16.47 -5.05
C GLY A 184 -12.53 16.62 -4.18
N CYS A 185 -11.33 16.38 -4.71
CA CYS A 185 -10.10 16.70 -3.99
C CYS A 185 -9.94 18.22 -3.86
N SER A 186 -10.00 18.71 -2.61
CA SER A 186 -9.72 20.10 -2.28
C SER A 186 -8.20 20.29 -2.21
N ALA A 187 -7.65 21.14 -3.09
CA ALA A 187 -6.22 21.46 -3.10
C ALA A 187 -5.66 21.88 -1.72
N PRO A 188 -6.31 22.77 -0.94
CA PRO A 188 -5.81 23.12 0.38
C PRO A 188 -5.85 21.96 1.38
N GLU A 189 -6.89 21.11 1.36
CA GLU A 189 -6.96 19.94 2.25
C GLU A 189 -5.90 18.89 1.92
N TYR A 190 -5.68 18.64 0.63
CA TYR A 190 -4.64 17.75 0.14
C TYR A 190 -3.23 18.22 0.52
N LEU A 191 -2.93 19.52 0.30
CA LEU A 191 -1.64 20.10 0.66
C LEU A 191 -1.43 20.06 2.17
N SER A 192 -2.43 20.48 2.95
CA SER A 192 -2.38 20.41 4.41
C SER A 192 -2.14 18.98 4.91
N ALA A 193 -2.76 17.97 4.31
CA ALA A 193 -2.53 16.58 4.69
C ALA A 193 -1.09 16.08 4.40
N ILE A 194 -0.49 16.51 3.29
CA ILE A 194 0.91 16.19 2.98
C ILE A 194 1.86 16.92 3.92
N GLU A 195 1.62 18.21 4.15
CA GLU A 195 2.43 19.03 5.07
C GLU A 195 2.37 18.45 6.48
N ASP A 196 1.19 18.06 6.94
CA ASP A 196 1.00 17.39 8.23
C ASP A 196 1.76 16.07 8.30
N PHE A 197 1.68 15.24 7.25
CA PHE A 197 2.41 13.96 7.21
C PHE A 197 3.93 14.19 7.20
N TYR A 198 4.40 15.16 6.43
CA TYR A 198 5.81 15.54 6.40
C TYR A 198 6.28 16.02 7.78
N ALA A 199 5.59 16.98 8.38
CA ALA A 199 5.97 17.58 9.65
C ALA A 199 5.90 16.58 10.82
N LYS A 200 4.89 15.71 10.85
CA LYS A 200 4.66 14.77 11.97
C LYS A 200 5.42 13.46 11.83
N ALA A 201 5.69 12.99 10.61
CA ALA A 201 6.29 11.67 10.39
C ALA A 201 7.69 11.76 9.74
N LEU A 202 7.84 12.45 8.61
CA LEU A 202 9.08 12.42 7.84
C LEU A 202 10.17 13.31 8.43
N CYS A 203 9.87 14.57 8.77
CA CYS A 203 10.85 15.51 9.31
C CYS A 203 11.53 14.96 10.58
N PRO A 204 10.79 14.46 11.60
CA PRO A 204 11.41 13.92 12.81
C PRO A 204 12.24 12.66 12.54
N LEU A 205 11.86 11.86 11.54
CA LEU A 205 12.64 10.68 11.14
C LEU A 205 13.95 11.10 10.46
N LEU A 206 13.89 12.04 9.50
CA LEU A 206 15.06 12.53 8.77
C LEU A 206 16.08 13.23 9.69
N GLU A 207 15.59 13.92 10.73
CA GLU A 207 16.44 14.58 11.73
C GLU A 207 16.95 13.61 12.82
N SER A 208 16.47 12.37 12.84
CA SER A 208 16.85 11.41 13.87
C SER A 208 18.26 10.83 13.66
N SER A 209 18.89 10.44 14.77
CA SER A 209 20.15 9.68 14.74
C SER A 209 20.00 8.34 14.00
N CYS A 210 18.82 7.72 14.06
CA CYS A 210 18.50 6.50 13.34
C CYS A 210 18.65 6.67 11.82
N PHE A 211 18.15 7.78 11.26
CA PHE A 211 18.31 8.05 9.83
C PHE A 211 19.78 8.31 9.44
N SER A 212 20.52 9.03 10.30
CA SER A 212 21.97 9.22 10.11
C SER A 212 22.75 7.89 10.12
N GLU A 213 22.38 6.97 11.00
CA GLU A 213 22.95 5.63 11.07
C GLU A 213 22.57 4.77 9.83
N LEU A 214 21.35 4.89 9.33
CA LEU A 214 20.94 4.22 8.10
C LEU A 214 21.74 4.72 6.90
N LEU A 215 21.97 6.03 6.82
CA LEU A 215 22.74 6.63 5.73
C LEU A 215 24.19 6.16 5.75
N SER A 216 24.83 6.09 6.93
CA SER A 216 26.21 5.59 7.04
C SER A 216 26.33 4.12 6.63
N ARG A 217 25.33 3.28 6.94
CA ARG A 217 25.28 1.89 6.46
C ARG A 217 25.08 1.80 4.94
N ALA A 218 24.28 2.70 4.36
CA ALA A 218 24.06 2.73 2.92
C ALA A 218 25.34 3.05 2.13
N GLN A 219 26.25 3.86 2.70
CA GLN A 219 27.56 4.15 2.08
C GLN A 219 28.39 2.89 1.84
N ALA A 220 28.33 1.90 2.75
CA ALA A 220 29.05 0.64 2.59
C ALA A 220 28.53 -0.23 1.43
N HIS A 221 27.29 0.02 0.99
CA HIS A 221 26.60 -0.78 -0.03
C HIS A 221 26.28 0.01 -1.31
N SER A 222 26.68 1.28 -1.39
CA SER A 222 26.38 2.17 -2.52
C SER A 222 27.61 2.98 -2.93
N SER A 223 28.10 2.73 -4.15
CA SER A 223 29.16 3.52 -4.79
C SER A 223 28.76 4.96 -5.06
N LEU A 224 27.47 5.29 -5.02
CA LEU A 224 26.97 6.65 -5.16
C LEU A 224 27.08 7.46 -3.85
N CYS A 225 27.09 6.76 -2.72
CA CYS A 225 27.12 7.38 -1.39
C CYS A 225 28.53 7.40 -0.79
N SER A 226 29.50 6.70 -1.38
CA SER A 226 30.89 6.61 -0.90
C SER A 226 31.67 7.93 -0.95
N GLY A 227 31.16 8.95 -1.66
CA GLY A 227 31.78 10.27 -1.78
C GLY A 227 31.15 11.37 -0.91
N LEU A 228 30.14 11.04 -0.09
CA LEU A 228 29.51 11.97 0.85
C LEU A 228 30.35 12.02 2.15
N THR A 229 31.50 12.69 2.07
CA THR A 229 32.37 13.06 3.21
C THR A 229 32.21 14.52 3.56
#